data_AF-A0A1G3KXX1-F1
#
_entry.id   AF-A0A1G3KXX1-F1
#
_cell.length_a   1.000
_cell.length_b   1.000
_cell.length_c   1.000
_cell.angle_alpha   90.00
_cell.angle_beta   90.00
_cell.angle_gamma   90.00
#
_symmetry.space_group_name_H-M   'P 1'
#
loop_
_entity.id
_entity.type
_entity.pdbx_description
1 polymer ?
#
loop_
_entity_poly.entity_id
_entity_poly.type
_entity_poly.pdbx_seq_one_letter_code
_entity_poly.pdbx_strand_id
1 'polypeptide(L)'
;MTKSDLVYLIQENILKNNVGVKKREVSQKNIALILDGLFEVLKDGMAKDEHIELRGFGTFESKIREPKKAINPRTKEVISVEKHAVPIFRPGKELKQLVRDAFEKKLKG
;
A
#
# COMPACT_ATOMS: atom_id res chain seq x y z
N MET A 1 5.92 -4.90 -10.77
CA MET A 1 6.01 -3.44 -10.62
C MET A 1 6.88 -3.15 -9.40
N THR A 2 8.02 -2.52 -9.62
CA THR A 2 9.04 -2.15 -8.63
C THR A 2 8.88 -0.69 -8.20
N LYS A 3 9.67 -0.22 -7.21
CA LYS A 3 9.71 1.20 -6.84
C LYS A 3 10.10 2.09 -8.02
N SER A 4 11.07 1.66 -8.83
CA SER A 4 11.48 2.41 -10.03
C SER A 4 10.34 2.50 -11.05
N ASP A 5 9.59 1.41 -11.23
CA ASP A 5 8.39 1.43 -12.09
C ASP A 5 7.34 2.41 -11.54
N LEU A 6 7.13 2.44 -10.22
CA LEU A 6 6.21 3.39 -9.58
C LEU A 6 6.64 4.84 -9.79
N VAL A 7 7.93 5.16 -9.61
CA VAL A 7 8.46 6.51 -9.85
C VAL A 7 8.18 6.97 -11.28
N TYR A 8 8.44 6.09 -12.25
CA TYR A 8 8.15 6.37 -13.66
C TYR A 8 6.66 6.58 -13.89
N LEU A 9 5.81 5.67 -13.42
CA LEU A 9 4.36 5.73 -13.60
C LEU A 9 3.73 6.96 -12.93
N ILE A 10 4.23 7.37 -11.77
CA ILE A 10 3.79 8.59 -11.08
C ILE A 10 4.17 9.82 -11.90
N GLN A 11 5.41 9.91 -12.42
CA GLN A 11 5.81 11.02 -13.30
C GLN A 11 4.87 11.11 -14.51
N GLU A 12 4.64 9.99 -15.19
CA GLU A 12 3.76 9.94 -16.37
C GLU A 12 2.32 10.29 -16.02
N ASN A 13 1.80 9.84 -14.88
CA ASN A 13 0.46 10.19 -14.42
C ASN A 13 0.33 11.70 -14.14
N ILE A 14 1.32 12.30 -13.47
CA ILE A 14 1.32 13.75 -13.21
C ILE A 14 1.29 14.54 -14.52
N LEU A 15 2.15 14.19 -15.48
CA LEU A 15 2.24 14.88 -16.77
C LEU A 15 0.95 14.76 -17.60
N LYS A 16 0.27 13.61 -17.53
CA LYS A 16 -0.99 13.38 -18.25
C LYS A 16 -2.17 14.14 -17.64
N ASN A 17 -2.23 14.24 -16.32
CA ASN A 17 -3.40 14.79 -15.62
C ASN A 17 -3.28 16.29 -15.28
N ASN A 18 -2.10 16.91 -15.44
CA ASN A 18 -1.87 18.31 -15.10
C ASN A 18 -1.36 19.10 -16.32
N VAL A 19 -2.31 19.63 -17.09
CA VAL A 19 -2.03 20.41 -18.30
C VAL A 19 -1.15 21.62 -17.96
N GLY A 20 0.00 21.73 -18.61
CA GLY A 20 0.96 22.83 -18.41
C GLY A 20 2.19 22.46 -17.57
N VAL A 21 2.15 21.37 -16.82
CA VAL A 21 3.32 20.86 -16.08
C VAL A 21 4.27 20.15 -17.03
N LYS A 22 5.54 20.58 -17.07
CA LYS A 22 6.57 20.01 -17.95
C LYS A 22 7.37 18.95 -17.23
N LYS A 23 7.89 17.96 -17.99
CA LYS A 23 8.72 16.85 -17.46
C LYS A 23 9.89 17.33 -16.60
N ARG A 24 10.51 18.46 -16.94
CA ARG A 24 11.61 19.06 -16.17
C ARG A 24 11.20 19.54 -14.76
N GLU A 25 9.92 19.84 -14.57
CA GLU A 25 9.35 20.29 -13.29
C GLU A 25 8.98 19.10 -12.40
N VAL A 26 8.88 17.89 -12.98
CA VAL A 26 8.53 16.65 -12.30
C VAL A 26 9.73 15.72 -12.30
N SER A 27 10.67 15.95 -11.39
CA SER A 27 11.88 15.13 -11.31
C SER A 27 11.62 13.75 -10.71
N GLN A 28 12.06 12.69 -11.39
CA GLN A 28 12.01 11.33 -10.87
C GLN A 28 12.79 11.18 -9.55
N LYS A 29 13.91 11.91 -9.40
CA LYS A 29 14.67 11.94 -8.14
C LYS A 29 13.83 12.46 -6.99
N ASN A 30 13.07 13.54 -7.22
CA ASN A 30 12.21 14.12 -6.20
C ASN A 30 11.03 13.20 -5.87
N ILE A 31 10.43 12.56 -6.88
CA ILE A 31 9.38 11.55 -6.66
C ILE A 31 9.91 10.40 -5.81
N ALA A 32 11.11 9.87 -6.12
CA ALA A 32 11.72 8.80 -5.35
C ALA A 32 11.94 9.20 -3.88
N LEU A 33 12.44 10.42 -3.64
CA LEU A 33 12.63 10.98 -2.30
C LEU A 33 11.31 11.12 -1.54
N ILE A 34 10.26 11.62 -2.20
CA ILE A 34 8.92 11.76 -1.60
C ILE A 34 8.34 10.39 -1.24
N LEU A 35 8.50 9.39 -2.11
CA LEU A 35 8.07 8.02 -1.83
C LEU A 35 8.80 7.42 -0.62
N ASP A 36 10.11 7.64 -0.51
CA ASP A 36 10.85 7.21 0.67
C ASP A 36 10.32 7.86 1.94
N GLY A 37 10.13 9.19 1.92
CA GLY A 37 9.53 9.91 3.04
C GLY A 37 8.13 9.41 3.41
N LEU A 38 7.28 9.14 2.42
CA LEU A 38 5.96 8.55 2.62
C LEU A 38 6.07 7.19 3.32
N PHE A 39 6.97 6.31 2.88
CA PHE A 39 7.15 4.99 3.49
C PHE A 39 7.66 5.08 4.93
N GLU A 40 8.57 6.01 5.24
CA GLU A 40 9.00 6.26 6.63
C GLU A 40 7.82 6.72 7.50
N VAL A 41 7.05 7.71 7.04
CA VAL A 41 5.89 8.21 7.80
C VAL A 41 4.86 7.11 8.04
N LEU A 42 4.57 6.26 7.05
CA LEU A 42 3.65 5.14 7.21
C LEU A 42 4.16 4.12 8.23
N LYS A 43 5.44 3.77 8.17
CA LYS A 43 6.07 2.82 9.11
C LYS A 43 6.02 3.36 10.54
N ASP A 44 6.42 4.61 10.73
CA ASP A 44 6.50 5.23 12.05
C ASP A 44 5.11 5.39 12.68
N GLY A 45 4.11 5.81 11.91
CA GLY A 45 2.74 5.93 12.43
C GLY A 45 2.17 4.57 12.84
N MET A 46 2.34 3.53 12.01
CA MET A 46 1.88 2.17 12.40
C MET A 46 2.66 1.61 13.61
N ALA A 47 3.94 1.92 13.76
CA ALA A 47 4.71 1.53 14.94
C ALA A 47 4.21 2.19 16.23
N LYS A 48 3.53 3.34 16.11
CA LYS A 48 2.93 4.11 17.21
C LYS A 48 1.43 3.82 17.40
N ASP A 49 0.89 2.81 16.73
CA ASP A 49 -0.55 2.48 16.74
C ASP A 49 -1.48 3.57 16.17
N GLU A 50 -0.93 4.42 15.29
CA GLU A 50 -1.70 5.45 14.60
C GLU A 50 -2.52 4.86 13.45
N HIS A 51 -3.71 5.45 13.24
CA HIS A 51 -4.59 5.14 12.12
C HIS A 51 -4.36 6.17 11.00
N ILE A 52 -3.66 5.76 9.95
CA ILE A 52 -3.28 6.65 8.84
C ILE A 52 -4.27 6.48 7.70
N GLU A 53 -5.15 7.46 7.51
CA GLU A 53 -6.12 7.46 6.42
C GLU A 53 -5.61 8.24 5.20
N LEU A 54 -5.53 7.55 4.06
CA LEU A 54 -5.35 8.16 2.75
C LEU A 54 -6.70 8.13 2.01
N ARG A 55 -7.46 9.22 2.09
CA ARG A 55 -8.81 9.33 1.47
C ARG A 55 -8.77 8.98 -0.01
N GLY A 56 -9.79 8.27 -0.47
CA GLY A 56 -9.86 7.71 -1.84
C GLY A 56 -9.03 6.44 -2.05
N PHE A 57 -8.08 6.13 -1.17
CA PHE A 57 -7.22 4.95 -1.30
C PHE A 57 -7.50 3.89 -0.23
N GLY A 58 -7.33 4.24 1.04
CA GLY A 58 -7.54 3.32 2.17
C GLY A 58 -6.85 3.76 3.46
N THR A 59 -6.80 2.85 4.43
CA THR A 59 -6.24 3.12 5.76
C THR A 59 -5.13 2.14 6.08
N PHE A 60 -4.04 2.64 6.67
CA PHE A 60 -2.97 1.84 7.27
C PHE A 60 -3.06 1.94 8.80
N GLU A 61 -2.88 0.82 9.48
CA GLU A 61 -2.94 0.72 10.94
C GLU A 61 -2.24 -0.56 11.42
N SER A 62 -1.89 -0.61 12.70
CA SER A 62 -1.55 -1.86 13.37
C SER A 62 -2.80 -2.55 13.92
N LYS A 63 -2.78 -3.88 13.89
CA LYS A 63 -3.78 -4.72 14.55
C LYS A 63 -3.12 -5.75 15.42
N ILE A 64 -3.61 -5.87 16.65
CA ILE A 64 -3.21 -6.94 17.57
C ILE A 64 -3.81 -8.28 17.11
N ARG A 65 -2.94 -9.28 16.98
CA ARG A 65 -3.30 -10.68 16.72
C ARG A 65 -3.18 -11.47 18.02
N GLU A 66 -4.28 -12.10 18.39
CA GLU A 66 -4.33 -12.99 19.55
C GLU A 66 -3.51 -14.27 19.33
N PRO A 67 -2.98 -14.85 20.41
CA PRO A 67 -2.14 -16.03 20.34
C PRO A 67 -2.94 -17.22 19.78
N LYS A 68 -2.26 -18.07 19.00
CA LYS A 68 -2.87 -19.26 18.39
C LYS A 68 -1.86 -20.37 18.18
N LYS A 69 -2.36 -21.61 18.10
CA LYS A 69 -1.58 -22.74 17.59
C LYS A 69 -1.52 -22.67 16.06
N ALA A 70 -0.35 -22.90 15.48
CA ALA A 70 -0.13 -23.01 14.04
C ALA A 70 0.69 -24.26 13.73
N ILE A 71 0.68 -24.71 12.47
CA ILE A 71 1.47 -25.85 12.02
C ILE A 71 2.67 -25.31 11.26
N ASN A 72 3.88 -25.74 11.62
CA ASN A 72 5.06 -25.47 10.82
C ASN A 72 4.91 -26.20 9.46
N PRO A 73 4.87 -25.49 8.32
CA PRO A 73 4.61 -26.12 7.03
C PRO A 73 5.71 -27.12 6.63
N ARG A 74 6.94 -26.93 7.13
CA ARG A 74 8.11 -27.78 6.84
C ARG A 74 8.16 -29.03 7.72
N THR A 75 7.95 -28.91 9.04
CA THR A 75 8.12 -30.03 9.98
C THR A 75 6.81 -30.72 10.38
N LYS A 76 5.66 -30.11 10.08
CA LYS A 76 4.31 -30.53 10.52
C LYS A 76 4.07 -30.49 12.03
N GLU A 77 5.02 -29.96 12.81
CA GLU A 77 4.86 -29.79 14.24
C GLU A 77 3.92 -28.63 14.57
N VAL A 78 3.24 -28.74 15.70
CA VAL A 78 2.40 -27.68 16.23
C VAL A 78 3.28 -26.68 16.98
N ILE A 79 3.25 -25.42 16.53
CA ILE A 79 3.94 -24.30 17.16
C ILE A 79 2.93 -23.34 17.81
N SER A 80 3.33 -22.70 18.89
CA SER A 80 2.55 -21.61 19.49
C SER A 80 3.00 -20.28 18.88
N VAL A 81 2.05 -19.48 18.40
CA VAL A 81 2.28 -18.11 17.95
C VAL A 81 1.78 -17.18 19.04
N GLU A 82 2.68 -16.39 19.60
CA GLU A 82 2.37 -15.45 20.68
C GLU A 82 1.55 -14.24 20.18
N LYS A 83 1.02 -13.47 21.14
CA LYS A 83 0.34 -12.22 20.85
C LYS A 83 1.30 -11.22 20.21
N HIS A 84 0.93 -10.64 19.08
CA HIS A 84 1.79 -9.68 18.36
C HIS A 84 0.97 -8.67 17.56
N ALA A 85 1.57 -7.52 17.26
CA ALA A 85 1.00 -6.53 16.34
C ALA A 85 1.38 -6.87 14.90
N VAL A 86 0.47 -6.63 13.96
CA VAL A 86 0.74 -6.72 12.51
C VAL A 86 0.24 -5.47 11.80
N PRO A 87 0.96 -4.96 10.77
CA PRO A 87 0.44 -3.91 9.93
C PRO A 87 -0.71 -4.43 9.06
N ILE A 88 -1.73 -3.61 8.86
CA ILE A 88 -2.87 -3.89 8.00
C ILE A 88 -3.13 -2.69 7.10
N PHE A 89 -3.34 -2.97 5.81
CA PHE A 89 -3.97 -2.04 4.89
C PHE A 89 -5.44 -2.42 4.70
N ARG A 90 -6.34 -1.47 4.91
CA ARG A 90 -7.76 -1.60 4.61
C ARG A 90 -8.10 -0.79 3.37
N PRO A 91 -8.40 -1.44 2.22
CA PRO A 91 -8.79 -0.73 1.02
C PRO A 91 -10.07 0.09 1.24
N GLY A 92 -10.04 1.35 0.80
CA GLY A 92 -11.19 2.26 0.82
C GLY A 92 -12.30 1.82 -0.13
N LYS A 93 -13.47 2.46 -0.01
CA LYS A 93 -14.64 2.15 -0.85
C LYS A 93 -14.34 2.32 -2.34
N GLU A 94 -13.70 3.43 -2.71
CA GLU A 94 -13.36 3.77 -4.09
C GLU A 94 -12.43 2.74 -4.72
N LEU A 95 -11.32 2.40 -4.05
CA LEU A 95 -10.39 1.37 -4.52
C LEU A 95 -11.07 -0.01 -4.67
N LYS A 96 -11.91 -0.41 -3.70
CA LYS A 96 -12.66 -1.68 -3.79
C LYS A 96 -13.60 -1.71 -4.99
N GLN A 97 -14.32 -0.61 -5.25
CA GLN A 97 -15.25 -0.52 -6.37
C GLN A 97 -14.49 -0.57 -7.70
N LEU A 98 -13.42 0.23 -7.84
CA LEU A 98 -12.60 0.27 -9.05
C LEU A 98 -12.06 -1.12 -9.42
N VAL A 99 -11.56 -1.88 -8.45
CA VAL A 99 -11.03 -3.23 -8.67
C VAL A 99 -12.15 -4.20 -9.06
N ARG A 100 -13.32 -4.12 -8.43
CA ARG A 100 -14.50 -4.93 -8.77
C ARG A 100 -14.96 -4.67 -10.20
N ASP A 101 -15.15 -3.41 -10.57
CA ASP A 101 -15.61 -3.01 -11.91
C ASP A 101 -14.63 -3.45 -12.99
N ALA A 102 -13.32 -3.33 -12.72
CA ALA A 102 -12.29 -3.80 -13.63
C ALA A 102 -12.32 -5.32 -13.82
N PHE A 103 -12.61 -6.09 -12.75
CA PHE A 103 -12.77 -7.54 -12.84
C PHE A 103 -14.02 -7.92 -13.66
N GLU A 104 -15.16 -7.29 -13.40
CA GLU A 104 -16.40 -7.55 -14.14
C GLU A 104 -16.29 -7.25 -15.63
N LYS A 105 -15.59 -6.17 -16.00
CA LYS A 105 -15.31 -5.84 -17.41
C LYS A 105 -14.52 -6.95 -18.11
N LYS A 106 -13.55 -7.57 -17.44
CA LYS A 106 -12.75 -8.68 -17.98
C LYS A 106 -13.53 -9.99 -18.14
N LEU A 107 -14.65 -10.16 -17.43
CA LEU A 107 -15.51 -11.34 -17.59
C LEU A 107 -16.50 -11.18 -18.75
N LYS A 108 -16.80 -9.95 -19.16
CA LYS A 108 -17.80 -9.61 -20.18
C LYS A 108 -17.22 -9.38 -21.57
N GLY A 109 -15.91 -9.26 -21.69
CA GLY A 109 -15.18 -9.13 -22.96
C GLY A 109 -14.21 -10.28 -23.13
#